data_AF-A0A7S0GYR8-F1
#
_entry.id   AF-A0A7S0GYR8-F1
#
_cell.length_a   1.000
_cell.length_b   1.000
_cell.length_c   1.000
_cell.angle_alpha   90.00
_cell.angle_beta   90.00
_cell.angle_gamma   90.00
#
_symmetry.space_group_name_H-M   'P 1'
#
loop_
_entity.id
_entity.type
_entity.pdbx_description
1 polymer ?
#
loop_
_entity_poly.entity_id
_entity_poly.type
_entity_poly.pdbx_seq_one_letter_code
_entity_poly.pdbx_strand_id
1 'polypeptide(L)'
;KFFWTSNKWSKLILEAKHRTEVARISKVALLSKLEPYWTSTFKHFPETMCRDQSKKERNMLGLANGMFHFVEISIRPFTQALWSVPDMASASYGTFYDLGSGSGRVAIAAALVGNFKKVVGIEILSNLHQISEKAKEKYLEN
;
A
#
# COMPACT_ATOMS: atom_id res chain seq x y z
N LYS A 1 7.00 6.62 -16.93
CA LYS A 1 8.30 6.09 -16.46
C LYS A 1 8.62 6.75 -15.13
N PHE A 2 8.63 6.03 -14.01
CA PHE A 2 8.98 6.61 -12.71
C PHE A 2 9.94 5.71 -11.91
N PHE A 3 10.95 6.37 -11.34
CA PHE A 3 11.99 5.84 -10.48
C PHE A 3 11.67 6.20 -9.01
N TRP A 4 11.97 5.28 -8.10
CA TRP A 4 12.07 5.60 -6.67
C TRP A 4 13.20 4.78 -6.04
N THR A 5 13.99 5.45 -5.20
CA THR A 5 14.91 4.86 -4.24
C THR A 5 14.49 5.36 -2.86
N SER A 6 14.34 4.44 -1.91
CA SER A 6 13.72 4.71 -0.62
C SER A 6 14.50 5.70 0.24
N ASN A 7 13.79 6.62 0.90
CA ASN A 7 14.37 7.43 1.96
C ASN A 7 13.35 7.74 3.06
N LYS A 8 13.56 7.10 4.23
CA LYS A 8 13.95 7.69 5.54
C LYS A 8 13.69 6.65 6.63
N TRP A 9 12.58 5.92 6.52
CA TRP A 9 12.21 4.82 7.41
C TRP A 9 12.87 3.48 7.07
N SER A 10 13.23 3.26 5.80
CA SER A 10 14.10 2.16 5.41
C SER A 10 15.45 2.25 6.14
N LYS A 11 15.92 3.44 6.48
CA LYS A 11 17.15 3.65 7.28
C LYS A 11 16.96 3.32 8.76
N LEU A 12 15.82 3.63 9.38
CA LEU A 12 15.53 3.18 10.75
C LEU A 12 15.35 1.65 10.85
N ILE A 13 14.86 1.03 9.79
CA ILE A 13 14.75 -0.44 9.68
C ILE A 13 16.11 -1.08 9.26
N LEU A 14 16.98 -0.36 8.53
CA LEU A 14 18.31 -0.82 8.11
C LEU A 14 19.41 -0.52 9.15
N GLU A 15 19.26 0.50 9.98
CA GLU A 15 20.12 0.80 11.14
C GLU A 15 19.78 -0.08 12.33
N ALA A 16 18.65 -0.80 12.28
CA ALA A 16 18.41 -2.01 13.07
C ALA A 16 19.25 -3.22 12.58
N LYS A 17 20.51 -2.95 12.20
CA LYS A 17 21.61 -3.90 12.10
C LYS A 17 22.18 -4.27 13.47
N HIS A 18 21.34 -4.33 14.50
CA HIS A 18 21.53 -5.21 15.65
C HIS A 18 20.36 -6.19 15.69
N ARG A 19 20.65 -7.44 15.30
CA ARG A 19 19.71 -8.55 15.06
C ARG A 19 18.99 -9.07 16.32
N THR A 20 18.79 -8.24 17.34
CA THR A 20 18.25 -8.64 18.64
C THR A 20 17.03 -7.81 19.09
N GLU A 21 16.86 -6.57 18.62
CA GLU A 21 15.76 -5.70 19.10
C GLU A 21 14.49 -5.76 18.22
N VAL A 22 14.64 -5.82 16.89
CA VAL A 22 13.50 -5.89 15.95
C VAL A 22 12.89 -7.31 15.89
N ALA A 23 13.67 -8.33 16.25
CA ALA A 23 13.14 -9.68 16.52
C ALA A 23 12.20 -9.71 17.75
N ARG A 24 12.23 -8.66 18.60
CA ARG A 24 11.50 -8.61 19.87
C ARG A 24 10.14 -7.90 19.77
N ILE A 25 9.91 -7.07 18.74
CA ILE A 25 8.59 -6.51 18.46
C ILE A 25 7.80 -7.57 17.68
N SER A 26 6.74 -8.10 18.29
CA SER A 26 5.85 -9.02 17.57
C SER A 26 5.28 -8.35 16.32
N LYS A 27 5.05 -9.13 15.25
CA LYS A 27 4.33 -8.69 14.03
C LYS A 27 3.07 -7.87 14.35
N VAL A 28 2.36 -8.24 15.41
CA VAL A 28 1.18 -7.55 15.93
C VAL A 28 1.53 -6.15 16.45
N ALA A 29 2.56 -6.02 17.29
CA ALA A 29 2.99 -4.75 17.84
C ALA A 29 3.54 -3.80 16.75
N LEU A 30 4.21 -4.33 15.73
CA LEU A 30 4.61 -3.55 14.55
C LEU A 30 3.38 -3.02 13.81
N LEU A 31 2.41 -3.88 13.51
CA LEU A 31 1.19 -3.48 12.80
C LEU A 31 0.43 -2.39 13.56
N SER A 32 0.29 -2.50 14.88
CA SER A 32 -0.36 -1.47 15.70
C SER A 32 0.36 -0.11 15.65
N LYS A 33 1.68 -0.08 15.40
CA LYS A 33 2.42 1.17 15.17
C LYS A 33 2.22 1.74 13.77
N LEU A 34 1.93 0.91 12.78
CA LEU A 34 1.75 1.32 11.38
C LEU A 34 0.30 1.71 11.04
N GLU A 35 -0.69 1.16 11.74
CA GLU A 35 -2.11 1.48 11.57
C GLU A 35 -2.43 3.00 11.66
N PRO A 36 -1.82 3.79 12.56
CA PRO A 36 -2.00 5.24 12.57
C PRO A 36 -1.50 5.96 11.31
N TYR A 37 -0.34 5.55 10.76
CA TYR A 37 0.21 6.12 9.53
C TYR A 37 -0.72 5.83 8.34
N TRP A 38 -1.18 4.58 8.25
CA TRP A 38 -2.20 4.17 7.29
C TRP A 38 -3.47 5.01 7.40
N THR A 39 -4.00 5.13 8.63
CA THR A 39 -5.23 5.88 8.89
C THR A 39 -5.08 7.35 8.53
N SER A 40 -3.96 7.97 8.88
CA SER A 40 -3.62 9.35 8.51
C SER A 40 -3.59 9.53 6.99
N THR A 41 -2.86 8.64 6.30
CA THR A 41 -2.69 8.67 4.83
C THR A 41 -4.03 8.67 4.09
N PHE A 42 -4.98 7.85 4.55
CA PHE A 42 -6.28 7.67 3.89
C PHE A 42 -7.44 8.41 4.56
N LYS A 43 -7.18 9.25 5.56
CA LYS A 43 -8.21 9.99 6.30
C LYS A 43 -9.13 10.80 5.38
N HIS A 44 -8.56 11.39 4.33
CA HIS A 44 -9.28 12.22 3.36
C HIS A 44 -9.76 11.45 2.12
N PHE A 45 -9.50 10.14 2.08
CA PHE A 45 -9.84 9.26 0.95
C PHE A 45 -10.59 8.02 1.48
N PRO A 46 -11.76 8.17 2.12
CA PRO A 46 -12.48 7.04 2.69
C PRO A 46 -12.93 6.05 1.61
N GLU A 47 -13.13 4.79 2.01
CA GLU A 47 -13.52 3.71 1.09
C GLU A 47 -14.74 4.03 0.27
N THR A 48 -15.76 4.61 0.91
CA THR A 48 -17.03 4.95 0.28
C THR A 48 -16.83 5.92 -0.89
N MET A 49 -16.03 6.97 -0.68
CA MET A 49 -15.70 7.95 -1.72
C MET A 49 -14.98 7.29 -2.91
N CYS A 50 -13.98 6.45 -2.62
CA CYS A 50 -13.22 5.77 -3.66
C CYS A 50 -14.10 4.79 -4.45
N ARG A 51 -14.96 4.05 -3.77
CA ARG A 51 -15.93 3.12 -4.39
C ARG A 51 -16.91 3.84 -5.30
N ASP A 52 -17.46 4.96 -4.84
CA ASP A 52 -18.43 5.73 -5.60
C ASP A 52 -17.78 6.35 -6.85
N GLN A 53 -16.56 6.88 -6.70
CA GLN A 53 -15.78 7.38 -7.82
C GLN A 53 -15.47 6.29 -8.85
N SER A 54 -15.06 5.11 -8.39
CA SER A 54 -14.82 3.95 -9.23
C SER A 54 -16.07 3.54 -10.00
N LYS A 55 -17.22 3.45 -9.32
CA LYS A 55 -18.51 3.10 -9.94
C LYS A 55 -18.90 4.11 -11.00
N LYS A 56 -18.78 5.41 -10.70
CA LYS A 56 -19.07 6.50 -11.64
C LYS A 56 -18.21 6.38 -12.90
N GLU A 57 -16.90 6.23 -12.73
CA GLU A 57 -15.96 6.19 -13.86
C GLU A 57 -16.13 4.93 -14.72
N ARG A 58 -16.31 3.76 -14.12
CA ARG A 58 -16.60 2.54 -14.87
C ARG A 58 -17.87 2.66 -15.72
N ASN A 59 -18.93 3.23 -15.16
CA ASN A 59 -20.18 3.42 -15.88
C ASN A 59 -19.99 4.35 -17.08
N MET A 60 -19.24 5.45 -16.91
CA MET A 60 -18.95 6.39 -18.00
C MET A 60 -18.10 5.76 -19.11
N LEU A 61 -17.20 4.83 -18.76
CA LEU A 61 -16.30 4.15 -19.71
C LEU A 61 -16.90 2.87 -20.31
N GLY A 62 -18.15 2.50 -19.97
CA GLY A 62 -18.73 1.22 -20.39
C GLY A 62 -18.05 -0.01 -19.79
N LEU A 63 -17.27 0.16 -18.71
CA LEU A 63 -16.52 -0.88 -17.99
C LEU A 63 -17.31 -1.49 -16.82
N ALA A 64 -18.63 -1.31 -16.78
CA ALA A 64 -19.49 -1.82 -15.71
C ALA A 64 -19.61 -3.35 -15.70
N ASN A 65 -19.15 -4.03 -16.77
CA ASN A 65 -19.34 -5.46 -16.98
C ASN A 65 -18.27 -6.28 -16.23
N GLY A 66 -18.53 -6.59 -14.96
CA GLY A 66 -18.03 -7.76 -14.20
C GLY A 66 -16.52 -7.91 -13.91
N MET A 67 -15.61 -7.30 -14.66
CA MET A 67 -14.16 -7.50 -14.49
C MET A 67 -13.48 -6.46 -13.60
N PHE A 68 -14.14 -5.33 -13.34
CA PHE A 68 -13.54 -4.18 -12.64
C PHE A 68 -14.21 -3.92 -11.29
N HIS A 69 -14.38 -4.94 -10.46
CA HIS A 69 -14.95 -4.74 -9.12
C HIS A 69 -13.98 -3.99 -8.21
N PHE A 70 -14.46 -2.90 -7.63
CA PHE A 70 -13.71 -2.16 -6.62
C PHE A 70 -13.81 -2.91 -5.28
N VAL A 71 -12.67 -3.27 -4.74
CA VAL A 71 -12.54 -3.85 -3.40
C VAL A 71 -11.44 -3.06 -2.69
N GLU A 72 -11.74 -2.51 -1.51
CA GLU A 72 -10.66 -2.01 -0.65
C GLU A 72 -10.22 -3.07 0.33
N ILE A 73 -8.91 -3.09 0.57
CA ILE A 73 -8.29 -4.00 1.51
C ILE A 73 -7.84 -3.20 2.74
N SER A 74 -8.22 -3.68 3.92
CA SER A 74 -7.70 -3.18 5.19
C SER A 74 -6.24 -3.60 5.36
N ILE A 75 -5.44 -2.72 5.98
CA ILE A 75 -4.01 -2.97 6.20
C ILE A 75 -3.76 -4.29 6.94
N ARG A 76 -4.60 -4.64 7.92
CA ARG A 76 -4.40 -5.82 8.78
C ARG A 76 -4.49 -7.15 8.02
N PRO A 77 -5.61 -7.50 7.36
CA PRO A 77 -5.70 -8.75 6.59
C PRO A 77 -4.67 -8.80 5.46
N PHE A 78 -4.40 -7.67 4.79
CA PHE A 78 -3.35 -7.61 3.77
C PHE A 78 -1.97 -7.97 4.35
N THR A 79 -1.61 -7.34 5.46
CA THR A 79 -0.30 -7.53 6.10
C THR A 79 -0.13 -8.97 6.58
N GLN A 80 -1.18 -9.57 7.14
CA GLN A 80 -1.17 -10.98 7.55
C GLN A 80 -0.96 -11.92 6.36
N ALA A 81 -1.65 -11.69 5.25
CA ALA A 81 -1.46 -12.46 4.02
C ALA A 81 -0.06 -12.25 3.43
N LEU A 82 0.44 -11.01 3.40
CA LEU A 82 1.77 -10.73 2.87
C LEU A 82 2.87 -11.43 3.69
N TRP A 83 2.74 -11.44 5.01
CA TRP A 83 3.69 -12.08 5.92
C TRP A 83 3.57 -13.60 6.03
N SER A 84 2.53 -14.21 5.46
CA SER A 84 2.39 -15.67 5.37
C SER A 84 3.03 -16.25 4.12
N VAL A 85 3.31 -15.43 3.11
CA VAL A 85 4.04 -15.85 1.91
C VAL A 85 5.49 -16.20 2.29
N PRO A 86 5.93 -17.46 2.10
CA PRO A 86 7.32 -17.85 2.31
C PRO A 86 8.24 -16.97 1.48
N ASP A 87 9.44 -16.69 2.00
CA ASP A 87 10.41 -15.81 1.37
C ASP A 87 10.03 -14.34 1.19
N MET A 88 8.81 -13.86 1.50
CA MET A 88 8.57 -12.41 1.54
C MET A 88 9.40 -11.71 2.64
N ALA A 89 9.78 -12.45 3.69
CA ALA A 89 10.71 -11.98 4.71
C ALA A 89 12.19 -11.96 4.22
N SER A 90 12.53 -12.76 3.21
CA SER A 90 13.85 -12.82 2.57
C SER A 90 13.92 -12.06 1.24
N ALA A 91 12.77 -11.66 0.67
CA ALA A 91 12.55 -10.87 -0.55
C ALA A 91 12.99 -9.41 -0.42
N SER A 92 13.96 -9.16 0.47
CA SER A 92 14.90 -8.08 0.28
C SER A 92 15.25 -8.03 -1.21
N TYR A 93 15.05 -6.85 -1.82
CA TYR A 93 15.45 -6.49 -3.19
C TYR A 93 14.42 -6.61 -4.35
N GLY A 94 13.19 -7.12 -4.16
CA GLY A 94 12.17 -7.24 -5.23
C GLY A 94 11.36 -5.97 -5.54
N THR A 95 10.58 -5.98 -6.65
CA THR A 95 9.56 -4.95 -6.94
C THR A 95 8.16 -5.52 -6.74
N PHE A 96 7.35 -4.88 -5.90
CA PHE A 96 5.93 -5.22 -5.72
C PHE A 96 5.07 -4.50 -6.76
N TYR A 97 4.16 -5.25 -7.40
CA TYR A 97 3.20 -4.72 -8.37
C TYR A 97 1.77 -4.96 -7.87
N ASP A 98 0.97 -3.90 -7.86
CA ASP A 98 -0.45 -3.89 -7.52
C ASP A 98 -1.25 -3.54 -8.79
N LEU A 99 -1.94 -4.53 -9.36
CA LEU A 99 -2.68 -4.39 -10.62
C LEU A 99 -4.15 -4.09 -10.32
N GLY A 100 -4.64 -2.95 -10.82
CA GLY A 100 -5.94 -2.42 -10.38
C GLY A 100 -5.83 -1.83 -8.97
N SER A 101 -4.79 -1.03 -8.74
CA SER A 101 -4.41 -0.55 -7.41
C SER A 101 -5.44 0.37 -6.74
N GLY A 102 -6.45 0.81 -7.48
CA GLY A 102 -7.53 1.66 -6.98
C GLY A 102 -6.99 2.94 -6.36
N SER A 103 -7.36 3.19 -5.11
CA SER A 103 -6.91 4.34 -4.31
C SER A 103 -5.46 4.21 -3.82
N GLY A 104 -4.72 3.16 -4.19
CA GLY A 104 -3.32 2.95 -3.81
C GLY A 104 -3.12 2.32 -2.43
N ARG A 105 -4.19 1.84 -1.79
CA ARG A 105 -4.16 1.21 -0.48
C ARG A 105 -3.18 0.04 -0.42
N VAL A 106 -3.34 -0.95 -1.28
CA VAL A 106 -2.50 -2.15 -1.24
C VAL A 106 -1.04 -1.81 -1.51
N ALA A 107 -0.76 -0.97 -2.51
CA ALA A 107 0.57 -0.42 -2.76
C ALA A 107 1.18 0.28 -1.52
N ILE A 108 0.45 1.17 -0.85
CA ILE A 108 0.94 1.86 0.36
C ILE A 108 1.13 0.87 1.52
N ALA A 109 0.27 -0.12 1.66
CA ALA A 109 0.40 -1.15 2.70
C ALA A 109 1.67 -1.97 2.47
N ALA A 110 1.91 -2.38 1.22
CA ALA A 110 3.13 -3.08 0.82
C ALA A 110 4.39 -2.24 1.08
N ALA A 111 4.33 -0.93 0.85
CA ALA A 111 5.42 0.00 1.16
C ALA A 111 5.66 0.18 2.67
N LEU A 112 4.61 0.09 3.49
CA LEU A 112 4.70 0.21 4.95
C LEU A 112 5.24 -1.05 5.63
N VAL A 113 4.80 -2.24 5.20
CA VAL A 113 5.02 -3.49 5.95
C VAL A 113 5.97 -4.48 5.25
N GLY A 114 6.25 -4.24 3.97
CA GLY A 114 7.13 -5.06 3.15
C GLY A 114 8.56 -4.53 3.10
N ASN A 115 9.47 -5.37 2.63
CA ASN A 115 10.88 -5.02 2.43
C ASN A 115 11.24 -4.90 0.93
N PHE A 116 10.36 -4.27 0.15
CA PHE A 116 10.52 -4.14 -1.30
C PHE A 116 11.49 -3.02 -1.67
N LYS A 117 12.27 -3.22 -2.75
CA LYS A 117 13.08 -2.16 -3.34
C LYS A 117 12.21 -1.07 -3.98
N LYS A 118 11.07 -1.50 -4.53
CA LYS A 118 10.13 -0.63 -5.23
C LYS A 118 8.71 -1.19 -5.09
N VAL A 119 7.75 -0.28 -5.02
CA VAL A 119 6.32 -0.61 -5.07
C VAL A 119 5.69 0.17 -6.23
N VAL A 120 4.86 -0.50 -7.03
CA VAL A 120 4.22 0.06 -8.22
C VAL A 120 2.73 -0.28 -8.18
N GLY A 121 1.88 0.75 -8.11
CA GLY A 121 0.45 0.63 -8.36
C GLY A 121 0.12 0.99 -9.81
N ILE A 122 -0.75 0.20 -10.44
CA ILE A 122 -1.25 0.42 -11.79
C ILE A 122 -2.78 0.51 -11.72
N GLU A 123 -3.33 1.65 -12.13
CA GLU A 123 -4.77 1.92 -12.11
C GLU A 123 -5.20 2.56 -13.44
N ILE A 124 -6.29 2.05 -14.02
CA ILE A 124 -6.81 2.49 -15.32
C ILE A 124 -7.82 3.64 -15.18
N LEU A 125 -8.53 3.71 -14.06
CA LEU A 125 -9.49 4.76 -13.75
C LEU A 125 -8.74 6.02 -13.29
N SER A 126 -8.77 7.06 -14.12
CA SER A 126 -8.03 8.30 -13.92
C SER A 126 -8.32 8.97 -12.58
N ASN A 127 -9.58 8.96 -12.12
CA ASN A 127 -9.91 9.60 -10.84
C ASN A 127 -9.37 8.79 -9.65
N LEU A 128 -9.40 7.45 -9.74
CA LEU A 128 -8.76 6.62 -8.71
C LEU A 128 -7.25 6.77 -8.72
N HIS A 129 -6.64 6.83 -9.91
CA HIS A 129 -5.22 7.12 -10.05
C HIS A 129 -4.84 8.46 -9.40
N GLN A 130 -5.61 9.53 -9.63
CA GLN A 130 -5.40 10.82 -8.99
C GLN A 130 -5.55 10.75 -7.46
N ILE A 131 -6.53 9.99 -6.95
CA ILE A 131 -6.66 9.74 -5.51
C ILE A 131 -5.42 9.00 -4.98
N SER A 132 -4.92 8.00 -5.71
CA SER A 132 -3.72 7.24 -5.32
C SER A 132 -2.46 8.11 -5.29
N GLU A 133 -2.32 9.07 -6.20
CA GLU A 133 -1.20 10.01 -6.22
C GLU A 133 -1.25 10.94 -5.00
N LYS A 134 -2.44 11.45 -4.64
CA LYS A 134 -2.63 12.25 -3.42
C LYS A 134 -2.39 11.44 -2.14
N ALA A 135 -2.84 10.19 -2.11
CA ALA A 135 -2.56 9.29 -0.98
C ALA A 135 -1.05 9.03 -0.87
N LYS A 136 -0.35 8.87 -1.99
CA LYS A 136 1.11 8.76 -2.02
C LYS A 136 1.80 10.01 -1.47
N GLU A 137 1.36 11.20 -1.86
CA GLU A 137 1.88 12.47 -1.29
C GLU A 137 1.72 12.48 0.23
N LYS A 138 0.53 12.13 0.74
CA LYS A 138 0.29 12.02 2.19
C LYS A 138 1.15 10.97 2.86
N TYR A 139 1.35 9.83 2.23
CA TYR A 139 2.26 8.81 2.73
C TYR A 139 3.69 9.34 2.87
N LEU A 140 4.18 10.12 1.90
CA LEU A 140 5.54 10.69 1.91
C LEU A 140 5.72 11.86 2.89
N GLU A 141 4.63 12.51 3.29
CA GLU A 141 4.64 13.57 4.32
C GLU A 141 4.76 13.02 5.75
N ASN A 142 4.38 11.75 6.00
CA ASN A 142 4.47 11.12 7.32
C ASN A 142 5.86 10.52 7.59
#